data_AF-A0A6N8A7N6-F1
#
_entry.id   AF-A0A6N8A7N6-F1
#
_cell.length_a   1.000
_cell.length_b   1.000
_cell.length_c   1.000
_cell.angle_alpha   90.00
_cell.angle_beta   90.00
_cell.angle_gamma   90.00
#
_symmetry.space_group_name_H-M   'P 1'
#
loop_
_entity.id
_entity.type
_entity.pdbx_description
1 polymer ?
#
loop_
_entity_poly.entity_id
_entity_poly.type
_entity_poly.pdbx_seq_one_letter_code
_entity_poly.pdbx_strand_id
1 'polypeptide(L)'
;MIVISKKVIRNAAMLLCFAVLMTGAAMANDEDAHLAIENPADLSKEDAEAYYRSLTKRMERGYAAAQLDILLNYQNWPLFNDAPYISATHGQRYVNSYANRMAHNYGTLQEGEELPMGSVLAKDSMTVTDEGNVHPGALFVMEKLHKGASPATADWRYIMVMPDGSLFGDTMGDRSAAVSYCHECHEAVADRDYTFFVPEEYRVGN
;
A
#
# COMPACT_ATOMS: atom_id res chain seq x y z
N MET A 1 -24.29 -65.58 55.60
CA MET A 1 -25.06 -65.49 54.34
C MET A 1 -25.40 -64.03 54.10
N ILE A 2 -25.25 -63.56 52.86
CA ILE A 2 -25.62 -62.23 52.34
C ILE A 2 -24.62 -61.09 52.64
N VAL A 3 -23.81 -60.80 51.62
CA VAL A 3 -23.13 -59.51 51.40
C VAL A 3 -23.96 -58.75 50.36
N ILE A 4 -24.42 -57.54 50.70
CA ILE A 4 -25.04 -56.55 49.79
C ILE A 4 -24.40 -55.21 50.17
N SER A 5 -23.40 -54.74 49.43
CA SER A 5 -23.49 -53.71 48.38
C SER A 5 -24.27 -52.45 48.76
N LYS A 6 -23.57 -51.31 48.79
CA LYS A 6 -23.88 -50.10 47.99
C LYS A 6 -22.89 -48.97 48.34
N LYS A 7 -22.12 -48.54 47.34
CA LYS A 7 -21.39 -47.26 47.30
C LYS A 7 -22.39 -46.11 47.31
N VAL A 8 -22.27 -45.11 48.18
CA VAL A 8 -22.63 -43.72 47.83
C VAL A 8 -21.88 -42.70 48.73
N ILE A 9 -21.49 -41.59 48.10
CA ILE A 9 -21.20 -40.22 48.62
C ILE A 9 -19.92 -40.00 49.44
N ARG A 10 -18.85 -39.57 48.76
CA ARG A 10 -17.80 -38.72 49.37
C ARG A 10 -18.22 -37.26 49.16
N ASN A 11 -18.58 -36.59 50.26
CA ASN A 11 -18.59 -35.13 50.34
C ASN A 11 -17.13 -34.66 50.41
N ALA A 12 -16.71 -33.79 49.48
CA ALA A 12 -15.48 -33.04 49.61
C ALA A 12 -15.78 -31.57 49.32
N ALA A 13 -15.32 -30.74 50.25
CA ALA A 13 -15.58 -29.32 50.38
C ALA A 13 -15.21 -28.50 49.14
N MET A 14 -16.07 -27.50 48.91
CA MET A 14 -15.90 -26.37 48.02
C MET A 14 -14.73 -25.49 48.53
N LEU A 15 -13.69 -25.34 47.71
CA LEU A 15 -12.77 -24.21 47.78
C LEU A 15 -12.86 -23.49 46.42
N LEU A 16 -13.50 -22.32 46.43
CA LEU A 16 -13.53 -21.39 45.32
C LEU A 16 -12.20 -20.62 45.30
N CYS A 17 -11.28 -21.00 44.41
CA CYS A 17 -10.17 -20.13 44.01
C CYS A 17 -10.63 -19.28 42.82
N PHE A 18 -10.85 -17.99 43.06
CA PHE A 18 -11.02 -16.98 42.03
C PHE A 18 -9.67 -16.78 41.32
N ALA A 19 -9.49 -17.40 40.15
CA ALA A 19 -8.38 -17.08 39.26
C ALA A 19 -8.82 -15.95 38.32
N VAL A 20 -8.37 -14.73 38.60
CA VAL A 20 -8.45 -13.62 37.66
C VAL A 20 -7.43 -13.88 36.55
N LEU A 21 -7.91 -14.41 35.42
CA LEU A 21 -7.15 -14.45 34.18
C LEU A 21 -7.37 -13.11 33.46
N MET A 22 -6.59 -12.10 33.85
CA MET A 22 -6.39 -10.87 33.07
C MET A 22 -5.03 -10.96 32.41
N THR A 23 -4.97 -11.49 31.19
CA THR A 23 -3.91 -11.23 30.21
C THR A 23 -4.30 -11.92 28.90
N GLY A 24 -4.78 -11.15 27.91
CA GLY A 24 -5.14 -11.75 26.64
C GLY A 24 -5.89 -10.85 25.67
N ALA A 25 -5.49 -9.59 25.56
CA ALA A 25 -5.69 -8.83 24.33
C ALA A 25 -4.42 -8.00 24.14
N ALA A 26 -3.44 -8.58 23.45
CA ALA A 26 -2.46 -7.76 22.76
C ALA A 26 -3.27 -6.88 21.81
N MET A 27 -3.37 -5.60 22.13
CA MET A 27 -3.84 -4.63 21.17
C MET A 27 -2.84 -4.70 20.02
N ALA A 28 -3.29 -5.17 18.87
CA ALA A 28 -2.56 -4.95 17.63
C ALA A 28 -2.52 -3.43 17.46
N ASN A 29 -1.37 -2.83 17.78
CA ASN A 29 -1.12 -1.49 17.32
C ASN A 29 -1.04 -1.59 15.80
N ASP A 30 -1.92 -0.84 15.16
CA ASP A 30 -1.82 -0.36 13.79
C ASP A 30 -0.38 0.10 13.56
N GLU A 31 0.47 -0.78 13.03
CA GLU A 31 1.79 -0.38 12.56
C GLU A 31 1.54 0.45 11.32
N ASP A 32 1.45 1.74 11.59
CA ASP A 32 1.19 2.83 10.68
C ASP A 32 1.85 2.58 9.32
N ALA A 33 1.06 2.12 8.36
CA ALA A 33 1.49 1.97 6.98
C ALA A 33 1.86 3.33 6.35
N HIS A 34 1.59 4.43 7.07
CA HIS A 34 1.99 5.78 6.77
C HIS A 34 3.15 6.20 7.68
N LEU A 35 4.27 5.46 7.65
CA LEU A 35 5.54 5.98 8.19
C LEU A 35 5.86 7.31 7.49
N ALA A 36 5.35 8.40 8.06
CA ALA A 36 5.49 9.73 7.56
C ALA A 36 6.90 10.18 7.87
N ILE A 37 7.55 10.79 6.88
CA ILE A 37 8.84 11.41 7.12
C ILE A 37 8.59 12.65 8.00
N GLU A 38 9.24 12.72 9.16
CA GLU A 38 9.02 13.81 10.12
C GLU A 38 9.44 15.18 9.54
N ASN A 39 10.53 15.21 8.75
CA ASN A 39 11.08 16.44 8.15
C ASN A 39 11.37 16.28 6.65
N PRO A 40 10.36 16.27 5.76
CA PRO A 40 10.60 16.28 4.33
C PRO A 40 11.22 17.62 3.92
N ALA A 41 12.27 17.60 3.10
CA ALA A 41 12.80 18.82 2.48
C ALA A 41 11.74 19.44 1.56
N ASP A 42 11.62 20.77 1.58
CA ASP A 42 10.87 21.53 0.57
C ASP A 42 11.78 21.80 -0.63
N LEU A 43 11.53 21.11 -1.74
CA LEU A 43 12.40 21.10 -2.91
C LEU A 43 11.75 21.81 -4.09
N SER A 44 12.58 22.51 -4.86
CA SER A 44 12.18 22.93 -6.20
C SER A 44 11.95 21.70 -7.10
N LYS A 45 11.19 21.88 -8.19
CA LYS A 45 11.02 20.82 -9.21
C LYS A 45 12.35 20.31 -9.75
N GLU A 46 13.31 21.22 -9.97
CA GLU A 46 14.64 20.89 -10.49
C GLU A 46 15.45 20.05 -9.50
N ASP A 47 15.45 20.42 -8.22
CA ASP A 47 16.15 19.67 -7.18
C ASP A 47 15.52 18.29 -6.95
N ALA A 48 14.19 18.22 -6.88
CA ALA A 48 13.46 16.96 -6.75
C ALA A 48 13.80 16.00 -7.90
N GLU A 49 13.82 16.52 -9.13
CA GLU A 49 14.19 15.74 -10.31
C GLU A 49 15.66 15.29 -10.28
N ALA A 50 16.58 16.15 -9.85
CA ALA A 50 17.99 15.81 -9.72
C ALA A 50 18.23 14.68 -8.70
N TYR A 51 17.59 14.76 -7.52
CA TYR A 51 17.64 13.71 -6.52
C TYR A 51 17.01 12.42 -7.01
N TYR A 52 15.85 12.48 -7.66
CA TYR A 52 15.18 11.31 -8.21
C TYR A 52 16.08 10.57 -9.22
N ARG A 53 16.68 11.31 -10.17
CA ARG A 53 17.62 10.76 -11.16
C ARG A 53 18.83 10.08 -10.51
N SER A 54 19.30 10.58 -9.37
CA SER A 54 20.40 9.96 -8.62
C SER A 54 20.01 8.60 -8.03
N LEU A 55 18.71 8.36 -7.81
CA LEU A 55 18.16 7.14 -7.21
C LEU A 55 17.60 6.15 -8.22
N THR A 56 17.25 6.54 -9.44
CA THR A 56 16.50 5.70 -10.42
C THR A 56 17.09 4.29 -10.57
N LYS A 57 18.41 4.17 -10.76
CA LYS A 57 19.07 2.86 -10.89
C LYS A 57 19.00 2.01 -9.62
N ARG A 58 18.97 2.62 -8.44
CA ARG A 58 18.83 1.91 -7.16
C ARG A 58 17.39 1.43 -6.99
N MET A 59 16.42 2.28 -7.30
CA MET A 59 14.98 1.94 -7.30
C MET A 59 14.70 0.79 -8.27
N GLU A 60 15.16 0.88 -9.52
CA GLU A 60 15.02 -0.18 -10.54
C GLU A 60 15.49 -1.54 -10.00
N ARG A 61 16.73 -1.61 -9.49
CA ARG A 61 17.29 -2.85 -8.96
C ARG A 61 16.56 -3.36 -7.72
N GLY A 62 16.16 -2.47 -6.83
CA GLY A 62 15.43 -2.80 -5.61
C GLY A 62 14.08 -3.43 -5.93
N TYR A 63 13.23 -2.71 -6.65
CA TYR A 63 11.89 -3.18 -6.98
C TYR A 63 11.88 -4.41 -7.89
N ALA A 64 12.87 -4.59 -8.77
CA ALA A 64 12.97 -5.78 -9.61
C ALA A 64 13.09 -7.09 -8.78
N ALA A 65 13.59 -7.03 -7.55
CA ALA A 65 13.66 -8.20 -6.67
C ALA A 65 12.27 -8.72 -6.23
N ALA A 66 11.21 -7.92 -6.36
CA ALA A 66 9.84 -8.36 -6.11
C ALA A 66 9.30 -9.32 -7.19
N GLN A 67 9.95 -9.38 -8.37
CA GLN A 67 9.58 -10.29 -9.47
C GLN A 67 8.11 -10.19 -9.91
N LEU A 68 7.55 -8.98 -9.88
CA LEU A 68 6.19 -8.70 -10.33
C LEU A 68 6.18 -8.41 -11.83
N ASP A 69 5.70 -9.36 -12.63
CA ASP A 69 5.65 -9.24 -14.09
C ASP A 69 4.87 -7.99 -14.56
N ILE A 70 3.83 -7.60 -13.82
CA ILE A 70 3.03 -6.40 -14.12
C ILE A 70 3.84 -5.10 -14.06
N LEU A 71 4.99 -5.10 -13.38
CA LEU A 71 5.90 -3.95 -13.24
C LEU A 71 7.12 -4.02 -14.17
N LEU A 72 7.22 -5.04 -15.03
CA LEU A 72 8.33 -5.15 -15.97
C LEU A 72 8.48 -3.85 -16.77
N ASN A 73 9.63 -3.19 -16.59
CA ASN A 73 9.99 -1.93 -17.24
C ASN A 73 9.02 -0.76 -16.97
N TYR A 74 8.36 -0.70 -15.81
CA TYR A 74 7.39 0.37 -15.51
C TYR A 74 7.97 1.78 -15.61
N GLN A 75 9.27 1.97 -15.32
CA GLN A 75 9.94 3.28 -15.43
C GLN A 75 10.07 3.79 -16.88
N ASN A 76 9.77 2.95 -17.88
CA ASN A 76 9.66 3.36 -19.29
C ASN A 76 8.21 3.65 -19.73
N TRP A 77 7.24 3.53 -18.83
CA TRP A 77 5.87 3.92 -19.11
C TRP A 77 5.73 5.44 -19.13
N PRO A 78 4.65 5.98 -19.73
CA PRO A 78 4.32 7.40 -19.62
C PRO A 78 4.31 7.87 -18.15
N LEU A 79 5.03 8.96 -17.90
CA LEU A 79 5.11 9.66 -16.62
C LEU A 79 4.09 10.79 -16.61
N PHE A 80 3.22 10.85 -15.60
CA PHE A 80 2.09 11.80 -15.54
C PHE A 80 2.39 13.07 -14.75
N ASN A 81 3.64 13.26 -14.33
CA ASN A 81 4.11 14.46 -13.66
C ASN A 81 5.43 14.97 -14.27
N ASP A 82 5.68 16.28 -14.22
CA ASP A 82 6.88 16.91 -14.78
C ASP A 82 8.08 16.94 -13.82
N ALA A 83 7.84 16.73 -12.53
CA ALA A 83 8.84 16.50 -11.48
C ALA A 83 8.21 15.74 -10.30
N PRO A 84 8.99 15.04 -9.47
CA PRO A 84 8.47 14.42 -8.26
C PRO A 84 7.79 15.45 -7.34
N TYR A 85 6.68 15.06 -6.72
CA TYR A 85 5.89 15.95 -5.85
C TYR A 85 5.64 15.29 -4.48
N ILE A 86 5.51 16.10 -3.42
CA ILE A 86 5.21 15.59 -2.08
C ILE A 86 3.79 15.04 -2.05
N SER A 87 3.65 13.78 -1.63
CA SER A 87 2.35 13.18 -1.38
C SER A 87 2.16 12.92 0.12
N ALA A 88 1.31 13.72 0.76
CA ALA A 88 0.94 13.52 2.17
C ALA A 88 0.38 12.10 2.41
N THR A 89 -0.46 11.61 1.50
CA THR A 89 -1.08 10.27 1.55
C THR A 89 -0.10 9.10 1.39
N HIS A 90 1.15 9.35 1.03
CA HIS A 90 2.21 8.34 0.94
C HIS A 90 3.34 8.62 1.94
N GLY A 91 3.01 9.25 3.07
CA GLY A 91 3.93 9.52 4.17
C GLY A 91 4.90 10.68 3.90
N GLN A 92 4.45 11.73 3.21
CA GLN A 92 5.25 12.91 2.89
C GLN A 92 6.49 12.62 2.03
N ARG A 93 6.42 11.58 1.20
CA ARG A 93 7.48 11.24 0.24
C ARG A 93 7.26 12.00 -1.07
N TYR A 94 8.35 12.25 -1.78
CA TYR A 94 8.30 12.67 -3.18
C TYR A 94 7.93 11.47 -4.03
N VAL A 95 6.94 11.62 -4.91
CA VAL A 95 6.45 10.53 -5.76
C VAL A 95 6.45 10.92 -7.24
N ASN A 96 6.70 9.94 -8.10
CA ASN A 96 6.36 9.99 -9.51
C ASN A 96 5.20 9.05 -9.80
N SER A 97 4.36 9.38 -10.79
CA SER A 97 3.21 8.57 -11.18
C SER A 97 3.34 8.10 -12.62
N TYR A 98 3.44 6.80 -12.80
CA TYR A 98 3.51 6.11 -14.09
C TYR A 98 2.20 5.38 -14.36
N ALA A 99 1.80 5.32 -15.62
CA ALA A 99 0.67 4.49 -16.03
C ALA A 99 1.03 3.71 -17.29
N ASN A 100 0.70 2.42 -17.32
CA ASN A 100 0.98 1.61 -18.49
C ASN A 100 0.13 2.05 -19.69
N ARG A 101 0.42 1.49 -20.87
CA ARG A 101 -0.29 1.82 -22.12
C ARG A 101 -1.81 1.62 -22.09
N MET A 102 -2.33 0.76 -21.20
CA MET A 102 -3.78 0.55 -21.06
C MET A 102 -4.42 1.75 -20.34
N ALA A 103 -3.72 2.28 -19.33
CA ALA A 103 -4.11 3.43 -18.54
C ALA A 103 -3.76 4.79 -19.15
N HIS A 104 -3.75 4.89 -20.50
CA HIS A 104 -3.34 6.10 -21.21
C HIS A 104 -4.15 7.36 -20.86
N ASN A 105 -5.44 7.21 -20.53
CA ASN A 105 -6.32 8.30 -20.12
C ASN A 105 -6.37 8.53 -18.60
N TYR A 106 -5.49 7.90 -17.81
CA TYR A 106 -5.45 8.04 -16.35
C TYR A 106 -5.46 9.51 -15.89
N GLY A 107 -4.76 10.42 -16.56
CA GLY A 107 -4.71 11.84 -16.17
C GLY A 107 -5.94 12.66 -16.52
N THR A 108 -6.91 12.10 -17.24
CA THR A 108 -8.01 12.83 -17.91
C THR A 108 -9.38 12.15 -17.82
N LEU A 109 -9.51 11.06 -17.04
CA LEU A 109 -10.79 10.37 -16.82
C LEU A 109 -11.91 11.36 -16.45
N GLN A 110 -13.01 11.26 -17.17
CA GLN A 110 -14.25 11.95 -16.85
C GLN A 110 -15.05 11.16 -15.80
N GLU A 111 -16.02 11.81 -15.17
CA GLU A 111 -16.92 11.16 -14.21
C GLU A 111 -17.61 9.96 -14.85
N GLY A 112 -17.54 8.80 -14.17
CA GLY A 112 -18.11 7.54 -14.64
C GLY A 112 -17.31 6.81 -15.73
N GLU A 113 -16.17 7.35 -16.18
CA GLU A 113 -15.22 6.58 -16.98
C GLU A 113 -14.42 5.61 -16.10
N GLU A 114 -14.21 4.39 -16.60
CA GLU A 114 -13.39 3.38 -15.95
C GLU A 114 -12.15 3.08 -16.80
N LEU A 115 -11.03 2.79 -16.13
CA LEU A 115 -9.85 2.27 -16.79
C LEU A 115 -10.10 0.84 -17.27
N PRO A 116 -9.55 0.45 -18.45
CA PRO A 116 -9.70 -0.90 -18.94
C PRO A 116 -8.96 -1.91 -18.03
N MET A 117 -9.46 -3.14 -17.97
CA MET A 117 -8.73 -4.25 -17.32
C MET A 117 -7.31 -4.37 -17.86
N GLY A 118 -6.35 -4.63 -16.97
CA GLY A 118 -4.92 -4.63 -17.26
C GLY A 118 -4.29 -3.25 -17.24
N SER A 119 -5.05 -2.20 -16.90
CA SER A 119 -4.50 -0.91 -16.52
C SER A 119 -3.66 -1.04 -15.25
N VAL A 120 -2.43 -0.52 -15.29
CA VAL A 120 -1.53 -0.52 -14.14
C VAL A 120 -1.05 0.90 -13.89
N LEU A 121 -1.23 1.36 -12.66
CA LEU A 121 -0.67 2.61 -12.16
C LEU A 121 0.45 2.25 -11.18
N ALA A 122 1.61 2.89 -11.33
CA ALA A 122 2.76 2.68 -10.46
C ALA A 122 3.23 4.03 -9.92
N LYS A 123 3.44 4.11 -8.61
CA LYS A 123 4.00 5.28 -7.94
C LYS A 123 5.27 4.89 -7.22
N ASP A 124 6.42 5.16 -7.81
CA ASP A 124 7.68 5.07 -7.07
C ASP A 124 7.87 6.33 -6.23
N SER A 125 8.73 6.24 -5.21
CA SER A 125 8.91 7.32 -4.28
C SER A 125 10.34 7.45 -3.80
N MET A 126 10.68 8.63 -3.29
CA MET A 126 11.91 8.89 -2.58
C MET A 126 11.64 9.74 -1.34
N THR A 127 12.50 9.54 -0.34
CA THR A 127 12.59 10.43 0.81
C THR A 127 13.77 11.35 0.62
N VAL A 128 13.54 12.65 0.80
CA VAL A 128 14.59 13.66 0.96
C VAL A 128 14.34 14.38 2.28
N THR A 129 15.29 14.31 3.21
CA THR A 129 15.19 15.01 4.50
C THR A 129 15.77 16.42 4.39
N ASP A 130 15.39 17.33 5.30
CA ASP A 130 15.93 18.69 5.38
C ASP A 130 17.44 18.73 5.69
N GLU A 131 18.01 17.66 6.28
CA GLU A 131 19.46 17.49 6.41
C GLU A 131 20.14 17.00 5.12
N GLY A 132 19.38 16.79 4.04
CA GLY A 132 19.88 16.40 2.72
C GLY A 132 20.08 14.90 2.53
N ASN A 133 19.53 14.05 3.41
CA ASN A 133 19.59 12.60 3.23
C ASN A 133 18.60 12.15 2.16
N VAL A 134 19.05 11.30 1.23
CA VAL A 134 18.25 10.87 0.07
C VAL A 134 18.16 9.35 0.01
N HIS A 135 16.93 8.82 0.05
CA HIS A 135 16.66 7.39 0.10
C HIS A 135 15.57 6.98 -0.90
N PRO A 136 15.72 5.84 -1.60
CA PRO A 136 14.60 5.20 -2.28
C PRO A 136 13.47 4.91 -1.30
N GLY A 137 12.24 5.21 -1.68
CA GLY A 137 11.01 4.91 -0.93
C GLY A 137 10.31 3.66 -1.45
N ALA A 138 9.10 3.42 -0.96
CA ALA A 138 8.28 2.30 -1.44
C ALA A 138 7.74 2.56 -2.85
N LEU A 139 7.40 1.49 -3.55
CA LEU A 139 6.63 1.51 -4.80
C LEU A 139 5.20 1.06 -4.51
N PHE A 140 4.24 1.89 -4.87
CA PHE A 140 2.81 1.63 -4.72
C PHE A 140 2.21 1.31 -6.09
N VAL A 141 1.40 0.27 -6.18
CA VAL A 141 0.89 -0.23 -7.46
C VAL A 141 -0.60 -0.46 -7.36
N MET A 142 -1.32 -0.08 -8.41
CA MET A 142 -2.72 -0.40 -8.62
C MET A 142 -2.87 -1.12 -9.96
N GLU A 143 -3.57 -2.26 -9.96
CA GLU A 143 -3.92 -3.01 -11.17
C GLU A 143 -5.43 -3.14 -11.29
N LYS A 144 -6.01 -2.71 -12.42
CA LYS A 144 -7.42 -2.91 -12.73
C LYS A 144 -7.62 -4.36 -13.18
N LEU A 145 -8.34 -5.13 -12.39
CA LEU A 145 -8.65 -6.53 -12.65
C LEU A 145 -9.84 -6.66 -13.61
N HIS A 146 -10.13 -7.90 -13.99
CA HIS A 146 -11.39 -8.19 -14.67
C HIS A 146 -12.56 -8.02 -13.71
N LYS A 147 -13.72 -7.68 -14.26
CA LYS A 147 -14.93 -7.44 -13.48
C LYS A 147 -15.31 -8.64 -12.61
N GLY A 148 -15.54 -8.40 -11.33
CA GLY A 148 -15.90 -9.39 -10.32
C GLY A 148 -14.72 -10.16 -9.71
N ALA A 149 -13.48 -9.87 -10.11
CA ALA A 149 -12.28 -10.52 -9.55
C ALA A 149 -12.04 -10.15 -8.09
N SER A 150 -12.32 -8.89 -7.73
CA SER A 150 -12.19 -8.39 -6.36
C SER A 150 -13.30 -7.38 -6.06
N PRO A 151 -14.56 -7.84 -5.87
CA PRO A 151 -15.67 -6.93 -5.63
C PRO A 151 -15.49 -6.05 -4.39
N ALA A 152 -14.76 -6.55 -3.38
CA ALA A 152 -14.45 -5.83 -2.15
C ALA A 152 -13.54 -4.61 -2.36
N THR A 153 -12.84 -4.54 -3.49
CA THR A 153 -11.97 -3.43 -3.85
C THR A 153 -12.34 -2.82 -5.20
N ALA A 154 -13.60 -2.98 -5.63
CA ALA A 154 -14.10 -2.55 -6.93
C ALA A 154 -13.22 -3.00 -8.12
N ASP A 155 -12.74 -4.24 -8.03
CA ASP A 155 -11.85 -4.88 -9.01
C ASP A 155 -10.49 -4.19 -9.16
N TRP A 156 -10.03 -3.46 -8.15
CA TRP A 156 -8.66 -2.94 -8.05
C TRP A 156 -7.80 -3.82 -7.14
N ARG A 157 -6.62 -4.22 -7.62
CA ARG A 157 -5.58 -4.83 -6.79
C ARG A 157 -4.59 -3.78 -6.36
N TYR A 158 -4.21 -3.78 -5.08
CA TYR A 158 -3.23 -2.85 -4.52
C TYR A 158 -2.02 -3.64 -4.02
N ILE A 159 -0.82 -3.18 -4.40
CA ILE A 159 0.44 -3.79 -3.99
C ILE A 159 1.39 -2.71 -3.49
N MET A 160 2.12 -3.02 -2.43
CA MET A 160 3.21 -2.18 -1.94
C MET A 160 4.51 -2.98 -1.90
N VAL A 161 5.53 -2.47 -2.57
CA VAL A 161 6.88 -3.04 -2.64
C VAL A 161 7.85 -2.12 -1.92
N MET A 162 8.65 -2.69 -1.01
CA MET A 162 9.66 -1.96 -0.27
C MET A 162 10.88 -1.64 -1.14
N PRO A 163 11.74 -0.67 -0.76
CA PRO A 163 12.94 -0.31 -1.52
C PRO A 163 13.91 -1.47 -1.82
N ASP A 164 13.90 -2.52 -1.00
CA ASP A 164 14.72 -3.72 -1.17
C ASP A 164 14.05 -4.81 -2.02
N GLY A 165 12.84 -4.56 -2.51
CA GLY A 165 12.03 -5.47 -3.30
C GLY A 165 11.19 -6.45 -2.48
N SER A 166 11.25 -6.39 -1.14
CA SER A 166 10.33 -7.18 -0.32
C SER A 166 8.89 -6.70 -0.49
N LEU A 167 7.96 -7.65 -0.55
CA LEU A 167 6.53 -7.35 -0.63
C LEU A 167 6.03 -6.93 0.76
N PHE A 168 5.53 -5.71 0.87
CA PHE A 168 4.86 -5.28 2.10
C PHE A 168 3.47 -5.94 2.20
N GLY A 169 2.71 -5.93 1.11
CA GLY A 169 1.45 -6.64 0.97
C GLY A 169 0.85 -6.52 -0.42
N ASP A 170 -0.12 -7.40 -0.69
CA ASP A 170 -0.89 -7.49 -1.93
C ASP A 170 -2.33 -7.87 -1.59
N THR A 171 -3.32 -7.08 -2.02
CA THR A 171 -4.73 -7.35 -1.72
C THR A 171 -5.22 -8.68 -2.28
N MET A 172 -4.56 -9.21 -3.30
CA MET A 172 -4.85 -10.52 -3.91
C MET A 172 -3.90 -11.63 -3.44
N GLY A 173 -3.02 -11.35 -2.48
CA GLY A 173 -1.96 -12.26 -2.07
C GLY A 173 -1.58 -12.12 -0.60
N ASP A 174 -0.28 -12.19 -0.35
CA ASP A 174 0.27 -12.17 0.99
C ASP A 174 0.04 -10.83 1.68
N ARG A 175 -0.24 -10.90 2.99
CA ARG A 175 -0.46 -9.73 3.86
C ARG A 175 -1.50 -8.75 3.30
N SER A 176 -2.56 -9.26 2.66
CA SER A 176 -3.65 -8.44 2.09
C SER A 176 -4.26 -7.43 3.07
N ALA A 177 -4.40 -7.79 4.34
CA ALA A 177 -4.89 -6.88 5.39
C ALA A 177 -3.94 -5.68 5.63
N ALA A 178 -2.64 -5.83 5.40
CA ALA A 178 -1.67 -4.74 5.58
C ALA A 178 -1.82 -3.65 4.50
N VAL A 179 -2.52 -3.93 3.40
CA VAL A 179 -2.73 -3.01 2.27
C VAL A 179 -4.22 -2.75 2.00
N SER A 180 -5.13 -3.13 2.91
CA SER A 180 -6.57 -2.86 2.74
C SER A 180 -6.87 -1.36 2.76
N TYR A 181 -6.12 -0.61 3.59
CA TYR A 181 -6.24 0.84 3.71
C TYR A 181 -6.04 1.58 2.38
N CYS A 182 -5.31 0.98 1.42
CA CYS A 182 -5.12 1.57 0.09
C CYS A 182 -6.46 1.76 -0.61
N HIS A 183 -7.33 0.75 -0.57
CA HIS A 183 -8.66 0.87 -1.18
C HIS A 183 -9.54 1.85 -0.40
N GLU A 184 -9.59 1.73 0.93
CA GLU A 184 -10.39 2.59 1.81
C GLU A 184 -10.11 4.08 1.56
N CYS A 185 -8.84 4.45 1.38
CA CYS A 185 -8.47 5.82 1.01
C CYS A 185 -8.93 6.20 -0.41
N HIS A 186 -8.82 5.26 -1.36
CA HIS A 186 -9.20 5.47 -2.76
C HIS A 186 -10.71 5.50 -3.00
N GLU A 187 -11.55 5.03 -2.06
CA GLU A 187 -13.01 5.20 -2.12
C GLU A 187 -13.44 6.67 -2.17
N ALA A 188 -12.60 7.59 -1.67
CA ALA A 188 -12.85 9.03 -1.73
C ALA A 188 -12.94 9.59 -3.17
N VAL A 189 -12.46 8.84 -4.17
CA VAL A 189 -12.52 9.19 -5.60
C VAL A 189 -13.13 8.05 -6.43
N ALA A 190 -14.11 7.34 -5.86
CA ALA A 190 -14.81 6.23 -6.52
C ALA A 190 -15.53 6.65 -7.83
N ASP A 191 -15.98 7.91 -7.91
CA ASP A 191 -16.57 8.53 -9.11
C ASP A 191 -15.58 8.66 -10.29
N ARG A 192 -14.29 8.50 -10.00
CA ARG A 192 -13.18 8.54 -10.95
C ARG A 192 -12.38 7.24 -10.97
N ASP A 193 -13.12 6.14 -10.89
CA ASP A 193 -12.61 4.77 -10.87
C ASP A 193 -11.48 4.58 -9.85
N TYR A 194 -11.65 5.16 -8.65
CA TYR A 194 -10.72 5.02 -7.55
C TYR A 194 -9.31 5.56 -7.86
N THR A 195 -9.17 6.49 -8.82
CA THR A 195 -7.86 7.01 -9.22
C THR A 195 -7.65 8.46 -8.77
N PHE A 196 -6.63 8.68 -7.93
CA PHE A 196 -6.13 10.02 -7.65
C PHE A 196 -5.24 10.50 -8.77
N PHE A 197 -5.56 11.63 -9.38
CA PHE A 197 -4.69 12.27 -10.36
C PHE A 197 -3.46 12.90 -9.70
N VAL A 198 -2.39 13.05 -10.48
CA VAL A 198 -1.26 13.93 -10.15
C VAL A 198 -1.80 15.35 -9.87
N PRO A 199 -1.28 16.08 -8.86
CA PRO A 199 -1.65 17.47 -8.63
C PRO A 199 -1.54 18.32 -9.90
N GLU A 200 -2.49 19.22 -10.13
CA GLU A 200 -2.59 19.97 -11.39
C GLU A 200 -1.29 20.72 -11.75
N GLU A 201 -0.61 21.28 -10.75
CA GLU A 201 0.64 22.01 -10.95
C GLU A 201 1.81 21.15 -11.46
N TYR A 202 1.77 19.83 -11.27
CA TYR A 202 2.78 18.88 -11.75
C TYR A 202 2.29 18.06 -12.95
N ARG A 203 0.98 18.02 -13.20
CA ARG A 203 0.38 17.10 -14.16
C ARG A 203 0.78 17.42 -15.60
N VAL A 204 1.21 16.41 -16.34
CA VAL A 204 1.44 16.52 -17.79
C VAL A 204 0.32 15.86 -18.59
N GLY A 205 0.04 16.39 -19.77
CA GLY A 205 -0.87 15.77 -20.73
C GLY A 205 -0.13 14.70 -21.52
N ASN A 206 -0.40 13.43 -21.22
CA ASN A 206 0.05 12.28 -22.02
C ASN A 206 -1.04 11.78 -22.95
#